data_AF-A0AB73V0R8-F1
#
_entry.id   AF-A0AB73V0R8-F1
#
_cell.length_a   1.000
_cell.length_b   1.000
_cell.length_c   1.000
_cell.angle_alpha   90.00
_cell.angle_beta   90.00
_cell.angle_gamma   90.00
#
_symmetry.space_group_name_H-M   'P 1'
#
loop_
_entity.id
_entity.type
_entity.pdbx_description
1 polymer ?
#
loop_
_entity_poly.entity_id
_entity_poly.type
_entity_poly.pdbx_seq_one_letter_code
_entity_poly.pdbx_strand_id
1 'polypeptide(L)' 'MIRNIFKRFTNQTFRCPRPGQWYTTPAGHVLRVSLVDRECQKVVCEPLGRNYRVSMPLIAFCSGKMFKRLGGVA' A
#
# COMPACT_ATOMS: atom_id res chain seq x y z
N MET A 1 -17.35 12.91 12.11
CA MET A 1 -17.95 11.75 11.43
C MET A 1 -16.94 10.95 10.60
N ILE A 2 -16.10 11.62 9.80
CA ILE A 2 -15.02 11.03 8.98
C ILE A 2 -14.09 10.08 9.75
N ARG A 3 -13.60 10.46 10.94
CA ARG A 3 -12.70 9.61 11.76
C ARG A 3 -13.30 8.24 12.13
N ASN A 4 -14.63 8.14 12.23
CA ASN A 4 -15.30 6.90 12.63
C ASN A 4 -15.45 5.91 11.47
N ILE A 5 -15.58 6.43 10.24
CA ILE A 5 -15.55 5.63 9.00
C ILE A 5 -14.14 5.03 8.85
N PHE A 6 -13.09 5.85 8.98
CA PHE A 6 -11.71 5.37 8.93
C PHE A 6 -11.39 4.36 10.04
N LYS A 7 -11.85 4.58 11.29
CA LYS A 7 -11.71 3.60 12.38
C LYS A 7 -12.40 2.27 12.07
N ARG A 8 -13.59 2.29 11.45
CA ARG A 8 -14.28 1.06 11.00
C ARG A 8 -13.50 0.34 9.91
N PHE A 9 -12.91 1.07 8.96
CA PHE A 9 -12.06 0.47 7.92
C PHE A 9 -10.72 -0.05 8.44
N THR A 10 -10.14 0.55 9.48
CA THR A 10 -8.90 0.05 10.11
C THR A 10 -9.14 -1.13 11.05
N ASN A 11 -10.36 -1.27 11.61
CA ASN A 11 -10.73 -2.39 12.50
C ASN A 11 -11.24 -3.62 11.75
N GLN A 12 -11.75 -3.48 10.53
CA GLN A 12 -11.86 -4.62 9.62
C GLN A 12 -10.44 -5.06 9.26
N THR A 13 -10.20 -6.36 9.30
CA THR A 13 -8.94 -7.10 9.19
C THR A 13 -8.19 -6.88 7.85
N PHE A 14 -8.04 -5.64 7.40
CA PHE A 14 -7.26 -5.25 6.24
C PHE A 14 -5.79 -5.21 6.65
N ARG A 15 -5.00 -6.13 6.11
CA ARG A 15 -3.54 -6.13 6.31
C ARG A 15 -2.97 -4.88 5.65
N CYS A 16 -2.84 -3.81 6.44
CA CYS A 16 -2.20 -2.57 6.03
C CYS A 16 -0.82 -2.88 5.43
N PRO A 17 -0.45 -2.28 4.27
CA PRO A 17 0.90 -2.43 3.73
C PRO A 17 1.93 -2.01 4.79
N ARG A 18 3.11 -2.61 4.72
CA ARG A 18 4.24 -2.31 5.60
C ARG A 18 5.43 -1.86 4.75
N PRO A 19 6.23 -0.91 5.23
CA PRO A 19 7.52 -0.60 4.62
C PRO A 19 8.34 -1.87 4.36
N GLY A 20 8.99 -1.93 3.21
CA GLY A 20 9.76 -3.08 2.74
C GLY A 20 8.94 -4.15 2.00
N GLN A 21 7.61 -4.13 2.07
CA GLN A 21 6.79 -5.07 1.29
C GLN A 21 6.83 -4.74 -0.20
N TRP A 22 6.73 -5.80 -1.00
CA TRP A 22 6.71 -5.73 -2.44
C TRP A 22 5.31 -5.99 -2.98
N TYR A 23 4.93 -5.23 -4.00
CA TYR A 23 3.63 -5.33 -4.66
C TYR A 23 3.79 -5.30 -6.16
N THR A 24 2.90 -6.00 -6.88
CA THR A 24 2.73 -5.88 -8.33
C THR A 24 1.47 -5.12 -8.66
N THR A 25 1.60 -4.23 -9.64
CA THR A 25 0.47 -3.54 -10.29
C THR A 25 -0.14 -4.46 -11.36
N PRO A 26 -1.37 -4.21 -11.83
CA PRO A 26 -1.99 -5.02 -12.89
C PRO A 26 -1.25 -4.90 -14.23
N ALA A 27 -0.53 -3.80 -14.43
CA ALA A 27 0.33 -3.56 -15.60
C ALA A 27 1.70 -4.26 -15.50
N GLY A 28 1.96 -5.08 -14.47
CA GLY A 28 3.20 -5.83 -14.31
C GLY A 28 4.33 -5.07 -13.62
N HIS A 29 4.17 -3.78 -13.29
CA HIS A 29 5.18 -3.04 -12.54
C HIS A 29 5.30 -3.55 -11.10
N VAL A 30 6.54 -3.61 -10.60
CA VAL A 30 6.86 -3.97 -9.22
C VAL A 30 7.15 -2.72 -8.41
N LEU A 31 6.54 -2.62 -7.23
CA LEU A 31 6.65 -1.50 -6.30
C LEU A 31 7.10 -1.99 -4.93
N ARG A 32 8.11 -1.36 -4.35
CA ARG A 32 8.47 -1.52 -2.93
C ARG A 32 7.78 -0.43 -2.12
N VAL A 33 7.13 -0.79 -1.03
CA VAL A 33 6.59 0.20 -0.08
C VAL A 33 7.76 0.81 0.70
N SER A 34 7.93 2.13 0.63
CA SER A 34 8.97 2.85 1.38
C SER A 34 8.41 3.50 2.65
N LEU A 35 7.21 4.09 2.58
CA LEU A 35 6.55 4.73 3.73
C LEU A 35 5.04 4.47 3.71
N VAL A 36 4.44 4.32 4.89
CA VAL A 36 3.00 4.23 5.07
C VAL A 36 2.58 5.28 6.09
N ASP A 37 1.86 6.29 5.61
CA ASP A 37 1.25 7.34 6.42
C ASP A 37 -0.23 7.02 6.61
N ARG A 38 -0.58 6.62 7.83
CA ARG A 38 -1.97 6.28 8.19
C ARG A 38 -2.80 7.51 8.54
N GLU A 39 -2.18 8.61 8.92
CA GLU A 39 -2.91 9.85 9.26
C GLU A 39 -3.38 10.52 7.97
N CYS A 40 -2.51 10.61 6.97
CA CYS A 40 -2.83 11.15 5.66
C CYS A 40 -3.35 10.10 4.65
N GLN A 41 -3.54 8.84 5.08
CA GLN A 41 -4.05 7.74 4.25
C GLN A 41 -3.25 7.54 2.94
N LYS A 42 -1.92 7.60 3.03
CA LYS A 42 -1.00 7.62 1.90
C LYS A 42 0.09 6.56 2.04
N VAL A 43 0.51 6.01 0.91
CA VAL A 43 1.62 5.06 0.80
C VAL A 43 2.59 5.59 -0.23
N VAL A 44 3.86 5.69 0.15
CA VAL A 44 4.94 6.03 -0.78
C VAL A 44 5.59 4.72 -1.23
N CYS A 45 5.75 4.57 -2.54
CA CYS A 45 6.38 3.41 -3.15
C CYS A 45 7.55 3.81 -4.04
N GLU A 46 8.50 2.90 -4.14
CA GLU A 46 9.67 2.97 -5.01
C GLU A 46 9.50 1.90 -6.10
N PRO A 47 9.24 2.28 -7.37
CA PRO A 47 9.15 1.33 -8.46
C PRO A 47 10.51 0.69 -8.75
N LEU A 48 10.52 -0.62 -8.97
CA LEU A 48 11.74 -1.36 -9.29
C LEU A 48 12.35 -0.85 -10.59
N GLY A 49 13.65 -0.57 -10.59
CA GLY A 49 14.38 -0.07 -11.76
C GLY A 49 14.12 1.41 -12.08
N ARG A 50 13.51 2.18 -11.17
CA ARG A 50 13.26 3.61 -11.35
C ARG A 50 13.79 4.43 -10.18
N ASN A 51 14.29 5.63 -10.49
CA ASN A 51 14.83 6.59 -9.51
C ASN A 51 13.80 7.67 -9.11
N TYR A 52 12.53 7.28 -8.96
CA TYR A 52 11.49 8.19 -8.46
C TYR A 52 10.59 7.48 -7.46
N ARG A 53 9.85 8.26 -6.69
CA ARG A 53 8.86 7.77 -5.73
C ARG A 53 7.46 8.07 -6.23
N VAL A 54 6.54 7.14 -6.00
CA VAL A 54 5.12 7.33 -6.28
C VAL A 54 4.33 7.36 -4.99
N SER A 55 3.30 8.20 -4.99
CA SER A 55 2.39 8.37 -3.87
C SER A 55 1.04 7.79 -4.24
N MET A 56 0.51 6.92 -3.40
CA MET A 56 -0.74 6.19 -3.65
C MET A 56 -1.62 6.22 -2.40
N PRO A 57 -2.95 6.17 -2.57
CA PRO A 57 -3.85 6.14 -1.42
C PRO A 57 -3.79 4.76 -0.74
N LEU A 58 -3.80 4.77 0.60
CA LEU A 58 -3.69 3.56 1.43
C LEU A 58 -4.75 2.51 1.08
N ILE A 59 -5.96 2.96 0.77
CA ILE A 59 -7.10 2.10 0.41
C ILE A 59 -6.82 1.21 -0.81
N ALA A 60 -5.98 1.65 -1.74
CA ALA A 60 -5.69 0.89 -2.95
C ALA A 60 -4.90 -0.40 -2.65
N PHE A 61 -4.10 -0.41 -1.58
CA PHE A 61 -3.39 -1.60 -1.10
C PHE A 61 -4.29 -2.52 -0.28
N CYS A 62 -5.23 -1.95 0.47
CA CYS A 62 -6.15 -2.70 1.31
C CYS A 62 -7.14 -3.54 0.50
N SER A 63 -7.56 -3.05 -0.68
CA SER A 63 -8.53 -3.78 -1.51
C SER A 63 -7.99 -5.08 -2.12
N GLY A 64 -6.67 -5.25 -2.26
CA GLY A 64 -6.04 -6.39 -2.95
C GLY A 64 -6.36 -6.52 -4.45
N LYS A 65 -7.22 -5.65 -5.00
CA LYS A 65 -7.62 -5.64 -6.41
C LYS A 65 -6.60 -4.94 -7.30
N MET A 66 -6.03 -3.82 -6.83
CA MET A 66 -5.08 -3.02 -7.60
C MET A 66 -3.63 -3.46 -7.37
N PHE A 67 -3.29 -3.86 -6.15
CA PHE A 67 -1.93 -4.27 -5.80
C PHE A 67 -1.94 -5.67 -5.23
N LYS A 68 -1.23 -6.58 -5.89
CA LYS A 68 -1.01 -7.94 -5.37
C LYS A 68 0.29 -7.95 -4.59
N ARG A 69 0.23 -8.37 -3.33
CA ARG A 69 1.43 -8.49 -2.50
C ARG A 69 2.30 -9.62 -3.05
N LEU A 70 3.54 -9.32 -3.41
CA LEU A 70 4.55 -10.33 -3.64
C LEU A 70 4.94 -10.88 -2.27
N GLY A 71 4.72 -12.18 -2.05
CA GLY A 71 5.15 -12.83 -0.82
C GLY A 71 6.63 -12.58 -0.59
N GLY A 72 7.00 -12.12 0.60
CA GLY A 72 8.41 -12.08 0.98
C GLY A 72 8.88 -13.50 1.22
N VAL A 73 10.01 -13.87 0.62
CA VAL A 73 10.82 -14.97 1.16
C VAL A 73 11.24 -14.51 2.56
N ALA A 74 10.94 -15.34 3.57
CA ALA A 74 11.28 -15.07 4.96
C ALA A 74 12.79 -14.94 5.15
#